data_AF-B3NNQ3-F1
#
_entry.id   AF-B3NNQ3-F1
#
_cell.length_a   1.000
_cell.length_b   1.000
_cell.length_c   1.000
_cell.angle_alpha   90.00
_cell.angle_beta   90.00
_cell.angle_gamma   90.00
#
_symmetry.space_group_name_H-M   'P 1'
#
loop_
_entity.id
_entity.type
_entity.pdbx_description
1 polymer ?
#
loop_
_entity_poly.entity_id
_entity_poly.type
_entity_poly.pdbx_seq_one_letter_code
_entity_poly.pdbx_strand_id
1 'polypeptide(L)'
;MCFSVTFIHLLVVSVTMRAPTPQWRGFLSLILFFLDGISGFKFTLLHTNDMHSWFDPISGKDGKCKTGDDERGLCFGGFGRVAAVVAAARSSGGDPVVYLNGGDTFQGTSWFSIYRGKMVARMLNFLAPDAMTLGVHELDDGTDALAEFLDNITFPVVSSNINLKNEPKLADNNKLVTSSVITKGNRRIGIVGYIRPDTKERTQPSNVMFKQEVPAINKETKKLRDQGIDIIIALGHSGYEKDKEIARRCPDVDIVVGGQSHTFLYSGRAPSKEIPEGPYPTIAVKPDGRKVPVVQAYAYTKYLGNLSLEFDNGGNLLSFKGRPILLDKRFQPSRAVQDFLQLYRQVIDDMERHVVGTTSVYLNGDPKSCGYGECNFGNFIADSFVYARVVQTMADRRSWTDASIGLINAGAIRASIEPGETGAITEADVVTVLPFSQELFYTRISGRQLMKALEHSAHMRSKHMTSAHLQVSGLRLKFNHSLAKGERITEIRALCSECQIPHYEALDADKYYGVVIPSFLLNGGDGYSFIDKNRPEVENMTILDRMAVIQYLQEHKVIYPEREDRQAVQQKHLANSGYHLSVELPLILCFLCFCHRCLV
;
A
#
# COMPACT_ATOMS: atom_id res chain seq x y z
N MET A 1 25.93 -61.81 18.21
CA MET A 1 26.14 -62.20 16.81
C MET A 1 26.55 -60.97 16.02
N CYS A 2 27.78 -61.03 15.50
CA CYS A 2 28.45 -60.22 14.46
C CYS A 2 28.29 -58.69 14.43
N PHE A 3 29.35 -58.03 14.90
CA PHE A 3 29.93 -56.83 14.28
C PHE A 3 30.31 -57.11 12.82
N SER A 4 30.21 -56.10 11.94
CA SER A 4 31.14 -55.99 10.82
C SER A 4 31.40 -54.53 10.46
N VAL A 5 32.61 -54.11 10.81
CA VAL A 5 33.31 -52.93 10.33
C VAL A 5 33.83 -53.27 8.93
N THR A 6 33.52 -52.47 7.91
CA THR A 6 34.11 -52.65 6.58
C THR A 6 35.31 -51.73 6.43
N PHE A 7 36.49 -52.31 6.60
CA PHE A 7 37.78 -51.73 6.21
C PHE A 7 37.84 -51.57 4.68
N ILE A 8 38.21 -50.38 4.20
CA ILE A 8 38.61 -50.18 2.79
C ILE A 8 40.11 -50.51 2.71
N HIS A 9 40.45 -51.62 2.06
CA HIS A 9 41.82 -51.98 1.74
C HIS A 9 42.38 -51.04 0.65
N LEU A 10 43.48 -50.34 0.96
CA LEU A 10 44.39 -49.80 -0.04
C LEU A 10 45.02 -50.97 -0.81
N LEU A 11 44.63 -51.16 -2.07
CA LEU A 11 45.42 -51.90 -3.04
C LEU A 11 46.44 -50.93 -3.64
N VAL A 12 47.68 -51.00 -3.13
CA VAL A 12 48.85 -50.41 -3.79
C VAL A 12 49.19 -51.30 -4.99
N VAL A 13 48.67 -50.95 -6.16
CA VAL A 13 49.18 -51.49 -7.42
C VAL A 13 50.44 -50.70 -7.76
N SER A 14 51.61 -51.31 -7.58
CA SER A 14 52.87 -50.74 -8.06
C SER A 14 52.90 -50.80 -9.59
N VAL A 15 52.40 -49.76 -10.25
CA VAL A 15 52.69 -49.54 -11.67
C VAL A 15 54.05 -48.86 -11.74
N THR A 16 55.09 -49.60 -12.09
CA THR A 16 56.36 -49.04 -12.56
C THR A 16 56.11 -48.29 -13.86
N MET A 17 55.80 -46.99 -13.77
CA MET A 17 55.74 -46.13 -14.94
C MET A 17 57.16 -45.79 -15.40
N ARG A 18 57.50 -46.24 -16.61
CA ARG A 18 58.63 -45.69 -17.38
C ARG A 18 58.43 -44.19 -17.57
N ALA A 19 59.55 -43.46 -17.53
CA ALA A 19 59.63 -42.01 -17.65
C ALA A 19 58.74 -41.45 -18.79
N PRO A 20 57.96 -40.38 -18.55
CA PRO A 20 57.12 -39.79 -19.58
C PRO A 20 57.96 -39.00 -20.58
N THR A 21 57.72 -39.25 -21.86
CA THR A 21 58.22 -38.47 -23.00
C THR A 21 57.64 -37.05 -23.03
N PRO A 22 58.30 -36.07 -23.68
CA PRO A 22 58.07 -34.63 -23.48
C PRO A 22 56.70 -34.06 -23.93
N GLN A 23 55.78 -34.90 -24.45
CA GLN A 23 54.51 -34.45 -25.03
C GLN A 23 53.32 -34.41 -24.04
N TRP A 24 53.48 -34.88 -22.80
CA TRP A 24 52.36 -34.94 -21.82
C TRP A 24 52.35 -33.84 -20.76
N ARG A 25 53.33 -32.92 -20.77
CA ARG A 25 53.33 -31.76 -19.84
C ARG A 25 52.37 -30.63 -20.26
N GLY A 26 51.95 -30.59 -21.53
CA GLY A 26 50.99 -29.60 -22.03
C GLY A 26 49.53 -29.87 -21.64
N PHE A 27 49.15 -31.14 -21.44
CA PHE A 27 47.75 -31.51 -21.20
C PHE A 27 47.33 -31.39 -19.73
N LEU A 28 48.24 -31.59 -18.77
CA LEU A 28 47.92 -31.36 -17.34
C LEU A 28 47.91 -29.88 -16.96
N SER A 29 48.73 -29.02 -17.60
CA SER A 29 48.64 -27.57 -17.40
C SER A 29 47.37 -26.97 -18.01
N LEU A 30 46.79 -27.58 -19.05
CA LEU A 30 45.51 -27.11 -19.61
C LEU A 30 44.30 -27.48 -18.73
N ILE A 31 44.36 -28.54 -17.93
CA ILE A 31 43.25 -28.90 -17.03
C ILE A 31 43.32 -28.13 -15.69
N LEU A 32 44.52 -27.71 -15.27
CA LEU A 32 44.70 -26.87 -14.07
C LEU A 32 44.44 -25.37 -14.30
N PHE A 33 44.28 -24.90 -15.55
CA PHE A 33 43.87 -23.53 -15.89
C PHE A 33 42.36 -23.34 -16.10
N PHE A 34 41.56 -24.42 -16.07
CA PHE A 34 40.09 -24.37 -16.17
C PHE A 34 39.38 -24.76 -14.87
N LEU A 35 40.09 -24.70 -13.74
CA LEU A 35 39.51 -24.68 -12.40
C LEU A 35 39.69 -23.27 -11.80
N ASP A 36 39.30 -22.24 -12.55
CA ASP A 36 38.73 -21.07 -11.87
C ASP A 36 37.48 -21.62 -11.18
N GLY A 37 37.65 -21.99 -9.91
CA GLY A 37 36.53 -22.40 -9.07
C GLY A 37 35.46 -21.33 -9.24
N ILE A 38 34.23 -21.77 -9.52
CA ILE A 38 33.05 -20.90 -9.54
C ILE A 38 32.91 -20.32 -8.12
N SER A 39 33.65 -19.25 -7.85
CA SER A 39 33.56 -18.49 -6.63
C SER A 39 32.38 -17.57 -6.82
N GLY A 40 31.22 -17.97 -6.30
CA GLY A 40 30.01 -17.17 -6.35
C GLY A 40 30.13 -15.95 -5.44
N PHE A 41 29.78 -14.77 -5.95
CA PHE A 41 29.57 -13.59 -5.11
C PHE A 41 28.25 -13.72 -4.37
N LYS A 42 28.32 -13.79 -3.04
CA LYS A 42 27.16 -13.89 -2.15
C LYS A 42 26.87 -12.56 -1.50
N PHE A 43 25.59 -12.21 -1.38
CA PHE A 43 25.13 -11.11 -0.55
C PHE A 43 23.75 -11.38 0.02
N THR A 44 23.44 -10.74 1.14
CA THR A 44 22.10 -10.73 1.74
C THR A 44 21.38 -9.45 1.36
N LEU A 45 20.24 -9.60 0.69
CA LEU A 45 19.29 -8.53 0.41
C LEU A 45 18.26 -8.45 1.54
N LEU A 46 18.32 -7.37 2.30
CA LEU A 46 17.26 -6.96 3.22
C LEU A 46 16.39 -5.92 2.54
N HIS A 47 15.08 -5.96 2.77
CA HIS A 47 14.19 -4.92 2.22
C HIS A 47 12.95 -4.67 3.06
N THR A 48 12.46 -3.43 2.98
CA THR A 48 11.17 -2.98 3.51
C THR A 48 10.41 -2.25 2.41
N ASN A 49 9.09 -2.16 2.53
CA ASN A 49 8.20 -1.38 1.66
C ASN A 49 6.95 -1.01 2.47
N ASP A 50 6.25 0.06 2.08
CA ASP A 50 4.96 0.44 2.64
C ASP A 50 4.98 0.56 4.17
N MET A 51 6.03 1.20 4.69
CA MET A 51 6.26 1.31 6.14
C MET A 51 5.24 2.24 6.81
N HIS A 52 4.69 3.20 6.05
CA HIS A 52 3.60 4.10 6.45
C HIS A 52 3.75 4.66 7.87
N SER A 53 4.95 5.16 8.18
CA SER A 53 5.27 5.83 9.46
C SER A 53 4.86 5.05 10.72
N TRP A 54 4.81 3.71 10.64
CA TRP A 54 4.70 2.83 11.81
C TRP A 54 6.06 2.74 12.51
N PHE A 55 6.44 3.83 13.16
CA PHE A 55 7.69 3.93 13.92
C PHE A 55 7.66 3.04 15.18
N ASP A 56 6.49 3.00 15.83
CA ASP A 56 6.19 2.08 16.92
C ASP A 56 5.78 0.69 16.41
N PRO A 57 5.87 -0.34 17.26
CA PRO A 57 5.28 -1.64 16.96
C PRO A 57 3.76 -1.56 16.69
N ILE A 58 3.29 -2.47 15.85
CA ILE A 58 1.87 -2.66 15.53
C ILE A 58 1.34 -3.92 16.20
N SER A 59 0.05 -3.95 16.51
CA SER A 59 -0.64 -5.15 16.97
C SER A 59 -0.74 -6.22 15.88
N GLY A 60 -1.08 -7.45 16.27
CA GLY A 60 -1.38 -8.52 15.31
C GLY A 60 -2.63 -8.33 14.44
N LYS A 61 -3.31 -7.17 14.50
CA LYS A 61 -4.38 -6.75 13.57
C LYS A 61 -3.95 -5.54 12.71
N ASP A 62 -2.65 -5.24 12.66
CA ASP A 62 -2.07 -4.17 11.83
C ASP A 62 -2.52 -2.75 12.21
N GLY A 63 -2.92 -2.57 13.47
CA GLY A 63 -3.18 -1.28 14.09
C GLY A 63 -2.27 -1.01 15.29
N LYS A 64 -2.55 0.04 16.06
CA LYS A 64 -1.75 0.45 17.22
C LYS A 64 -1.46 -0.71 18.20
N CYS A 65 -0.21 -0.81 18.64
CA CYS A 65 0.16 -1.66 19.78
C CYS A 65 -0.33 -1.03 21.09
N LYS A 66 -1.06 -1.80 21.92
CA LYS A 66 -1.55 -1.31 23.20
C LYS A 66 -0.46 -1.40 24.28
N THR A 67 -0.56 -0.56 25.30
CA THR A 67 0.32 -0.60 26.47
C THR A 67 0.35 -2.01 27.08
N GLY A 68 1.55 -2.57 27.28
CA GLY A 68 1.73 -3.92 27.84
C GLY A 68 1.67 -5.05 26.81
N ASP A 69 1.18 -4.83 25.59
CA ASP A 69 1.02 -5.89 24.58
C ASP A 69 2.35 -6.25 23.91
N ASP A 70 3.29 -5.31 23.81
CA ASP A 70 4.61 -5.58 23.23
C ASP A 70 5.43 -6.53 24.12
N GLU A 71 5.41 -6.30 25.44
CA GLU A 71 6.04 -7.15 26.46
C GLU A 71 5.43 -8.56 26.47
N ARG A 72 4.12 -8.67 26.23
CA ARG A 72 3.42 -9.95 26.06
C ARG A 72 3.79 -10.64 24.75
N GLY A 73 4.33 -9.92 23.77
CA GLY A 73 4.67 -10.44 22.44
C GLY A 73 3.50 -10.48 21.48
N LEU A 74 2.55 -9.57 21.64
CA LEU A 74 1.38 -9.41 20.79
C LEU A 74 1.56 -8.31 19.73
N CYS A 75 2.72 -7.64 19.76
CA CYS A 75 3.07 -6.58 18.81
C CYS A 75 4.33 -6.93 17.99
N PHE A 76 4.43 -6.29 16.84
CA PHE A 76 5.33 -6.63 15.75
C PHE A 76 5.86 -5.36 15.07
N GLY A 77 7.01 -5.45 14.42
CA GLY A 77 7.61 -4.34 13.69
C GLY A 77 8.10 -3.22 14.61
N GLY A 78 8.00 -2.00 14.11
CA GLY A 78 8.61 -0.79 14.64
C GLY A 78 10.01 -0.57 14.06
N PHE A 79 10.33 0.69 13.77
CA PHE A 79 11.64 1.08 13.20
C PHE A 79 12.79 0.69 14.10
N GLY A 80 12.58 0.67 15.43
CA GLY A 80 13.56 0.19 16.39
C GLY A 80 14.01 -1.25 16.12
N ARG A 81 13.07 -2.16 15.84
CA ARG A 81 13.39 -3.56 15.52
C ARG A 81 14.05 -3.70 14.14
N VAL A 82 13.56 -2.95 13.15
CA VAL A 82 14.19 -2.91 11.81
C VAL A 82 15.66 -2.48 11.93
N ALA A 83 15.92 -1.38 12.62
CA ALA A 83 17.27 -0.86 12.83
C ALA A 83 18.18 -1.90 13.49
N ALA A 84 17.70 -2.54 14.56
CA ALA A 84 18.47 -3.55 15.28
C ALA A 84 18.81 -4.76 14.41
N VAL A 85 17.85 -5.28 13.65
CA VAL A 85 18.08 -6.45 12.78
C VAL A 85 19.01 -6.12 11.61
N VAL A 86 18.85 -4.96 10.98
CA VAL A 86 19.73 -4.51 9.89
C VAL A 86 21.15 -4.29 10.39
N ALA A 87 21.33 -3.65 11.55
CA ALA A 87 22.63 -3.45 12.16
C ALA A 87 23.30 -4.78 12.53
N ALA A 88 22.56 -5.70 13.16
CA ALA A 88 23.07 -7.02 13.51
C ALA A 88 23.50 -7.82 12.27
N ALA A 89 22.71 -7.78 11.18
CA ALA A 89 23.07 -8.42 9.93
C ALA A 89 24.39 -7.86 9.35
N ARG A 90 24.54 -6.53 9.34
CA ARG A 90 25.75 -5.84 8.86
C ARG A 90 26.99 -6.14 9.72
N SER A 91 26.83 -6.36 11.02
CA SER A 91 27.94 -6.63 11.95
C SER A 91 28.23 -8.11 12.17
N SER A 92 27.45 -9.03 11.59
CA SER A 92 27.58 -10.48 11.83
C SER A 92 28.88 -11.12 11.28
N GLY A 93 29.65 -10.39 10.45
CA GLY A 93 30.82 -10.93 9.76
C GLY A 93 30.50 -11.92 8.63
N GLY A 94 29.21 -12.10 8.29
CA GLY A 94 28.75 -12.94 7.19
C GLY A 94 28.83 -12.26 5.81
N ASP A 95 28.00 -12.74 4.88
CA ASP A 95 27.91 -12.17 3.53
C ASP A 95 27.58 -10.67 3.57
N PRO A 96 28.11 -9.86 2.62
CA PRO A 96 27.76 -8.44 2.50
C PRO A 96 26.25 -8.21 2.51
N VAL A 97 25.80 -7.16 3.19
CA VAL A 97 24.37 -6.81 3.30
C VAL A 97 24.04 -5.61 2.44
N VAL A 98 22.97 -5.73 1.63
CA VAL A 98 22.30 -4.65 0.90
C VAL A 98 20.93 -4.45 1.54
N TYR A 99 20.63 -3.26 2.06
CA TYR A 99 19.32 -2.93 2.61
C TYR A 99 18.60 -1.90 1.73
N LEU A 100 17.44 -2.25 1.19
CA LEU A 100 16.66 -1.38 0.30
C LEU A 100 15.29 -1.01 0.88
N ASN A 101 14.82 0.19 0.60
CA ASN A 101 13.45 0.63 0.93
C ASN A 101 12.64 0.84 -0.36
N GLY A 102 11.53 0.12 -0.47
CA GLY A 102 10.62 0.08 -1.61
C GLY A 102 9.57 1.19 -1.64
N GLY A 103 9.75 2.33 -0.95
CA GLY A 103 8.83 3.47 -0.99
C GLY A 103 7.64 3.36 -0.03
N ASP A 104 6.81 4.41 0.02
CA ASP A 104 5.68 4.60 0.94
C ASP A 104 6.08 4.46 2.41
N THR A 105 7.15 5.18 2.79
CA THR A 105 7.47 5.39 4.20
C THR A 105 6.64 6.53 4.79
N PHE A 106 6.27 7.50 3.95
CA PHE A 106 5.38 8.60 4.28
C PHE A 106 3.95 8.11 4.59
N GLN A 107 3.20 9.00 5.24
CA GLN A 107 1.81 8.81 5.62
C GLN A 107 1.58 7.68 6.63
N GLY A 108 0.37 7.61 7.23
CA GLY A 108 -0.15 6.37 7.84
C GLY A 108 -0.39 6.39 9.35
N THR A 109 0.29 7.25 10.10
CA THR A 109 0.09 7.40 11.56
C THR A 109 0.15 8.86 11.98
N SER A 110 -0.30 9.16 13.20
CA SER A 110 -0.19 10.50 13.81
C SER A 110 1.25 11.03 13.81
N TRP A 111 2.27 10.16 13.82
CA TRP A 111 3.67 10.58 13.69
C TRP A 111 3.92 11.39 12.42
N PHE A 112 3.41 10.92 11.27
CA PHE A 112 3.55 11.64 10.01
C PHE A 112 2.67 12.88 9.98
N SER A 113 1.40 12.76 10.37
CA SER A 113 0.45 13.88 10.30
C SER A 113 0.92 15.11 11.10
N ILE A 114 1.65 14.88 12.21
CA ILE A 114 2.20 15.94 13.06
C ILE A 114 3.62 16.34 12.64
N TYR A 115 4.55 15.39 12.48
CA TYR A 115 5.97 15.71 12.31
C TYR A 115 6.50 15.65 10.88
N ARG A 116 5.68 15.17 9.94
CA ARG A 116 5.90 15.24 8.49
C ARG A 116 7.24 14.61 8.05
N GLY A 117 7.70 14.97 6.86
CA GLY A 117 8.88 14.38 6.22
C GLY A 117 10.18 14.49 7.04
N LYS A 118 10.33 15.49 7.91
CA LYS A 118 11.54 15.64 8.76
C LYS A 118 11.73 14.47 9.71
N MET A 119 10.64 14.03 10.34
CA MET A 119 10.67 12.86 11.21
C MET A 119 11.00 11.60 10.40
N VAL A 120 10.34 11.42 9.26
CA VAL A 120 10.60 10.27 8.36
C VAL A 120 12.07 10.22 7.94
N ALA A 121 12.67 11.35 7.55
CA ALA A 121 14.07 11.44 7.18
C ALA A 121 14.99 11.00 8.32
N ARG A 122 14.76 11.49 9.54
CA ARG A 122 15.53 11.08 10.73
C ARG A 122 15.38 9.58 11.01
N MET A 123 14.16 9.06 10.94
CA MET A 123 13.87 7.66 11.17
C MET A 123 14.54 6.75 10.13
N LEU A 124 14.50 7.09 8.84
CA LEU A 124 15.18 6.34 7.79
C LEU A 124 16.71 6.43 7.90
N ASN A 125 17.26 7.56 8.35
CA ASN A 125 18.70 7.69 8.59
C ASN A 125 19.19 6.71 9.68
N PHE A 126 18.37 6.41 10.70
CA PHE A 126 18.70 5.35 11.66
C PHE A 126 18.73 3.95 11.03
N LEU A 127 17.92 3.69 10.00
CA LEU A 127 17.92 2.42 9.30
C LEU A 127 19.05 2.31 8.27
N ALA A 128 19.51 3.47 7.77
CA ALA A 128 20.58 3.62 6.79
C ALA A 128 20.45 2.68 5.57
N PRO A 129 19.35 2.77 4.78
CA PRO A 129 19.23 2.00 3.54
C PRO A 129 20.35 2.36 2.56
N ASP A 130 20.79 1.37 1.79
CA ASP A 130 21.74 1.56 0.69
C ASP A 130 21.09 2.32 -0.48
N ALA A 131 19.78 2.15 -0.67
CA ALA A 131 18.94 3.01 -1.51
C ALA A 131 17.46 2.92 -1.10
N MET A 132 16.72 3.99 -1.37
CA MET A 132 15.26 4.05 -1.29
C MET A 132 14.69 4.33 -2.69
N THR A 133 13.45 3.95 -2.99
CA THR A 133 12.71 4.50 -4.15
C THR A 133 11.54 5.37 -3.69
N LEU A 134 11.02 6.20 -4.59
CA LEU A 134 9.80 6.96 -4.32
C LEU A 134 8.59 6.02 -4.35
N GLY A 135 7.77 6.07 -3.31
CA GLY A 135 6.38 5.66 -3.35
C GLY A 135 5.46 6.81 -3.71
N VAL A 136 4.16 6.52 -3.77
CA VAL A 136 3.13 7.53 -4.05
C VAL A 136 3.08 8.54 -2.92
N HIS A 137 3.12 8.06 -1.68
CA HIS A 137 2.87 8.89 -0.51
C HIS A 137 4.02 9.86 -0.18
N GLU A 138 5.21 9.66 -0.76
CA GLU A 138 6.29 10.65 -0.68
C GLU A 138 5.95 12.00 -1.36
N LEU A 139 4.91 12.03 -2.22
CA LEU A 139 4.44 13.21 -2.94
C LEU A 139 3.11 13.77 -2.41
N ASP A 140 2.54 13.20 -1.35
CA ASP A 140 1.26 13.62 -0.75
C ASP A 140 1.24 15.10 -0.38
N ASP A 141 2.33 15.60 0.21
CA ASP A 141 2.47 17.00 0.65
C ASP A 141 3.10 17.91 -0.43
N GLY A 142 3.23 17.41 -1.67
CA GLY A 142 3.78 18.16 -2.81
C GLY A 142 5.30 18.11 -2.95
N THR A 143 5.82 18.70 -4.04
CA THR A 143 7.24 18.59 -4.42
C THR A 143 8.19 19.36 -3.52
N ASP A 144 7.73 20.45 -2.90
CA ASP A 144 8.50 21.22 -1.93
C ASP A 144 8.76 20.42 -0.63
N ALA A 145 7.75 19.72 -0.13
CA ALA A 145 7.90 18.84 1.04
C ALA A 145 8.82 17.66 0.74
N LEU A 146 8.74 17.08 -0.47
CA LEU A 146 9.66 16.05 -0.93
C LEU A 146 11.11 16.58 -0.99
N ALA A 147 11.32 17.78 -1.52
CA ALA A 147 12.65 18.39 -1.56
C ALA A 147 13.25 18.56 -0.16
N GLU A 148 12.46 19.06 0.80
CA GLU A 148 12.92 19.20 2.19
C GLU A 148 13.26 17.85 2.84
N PHE A 149 12.49 16.79 2.55
CA PHE A 149 12.85 15.44 2.98
C PHE A 149 14.19 14.98 2.39
N LEU A 150 14.39 15.18 1.09
CA LEU A 150 15.63 14.80 0.39
C LEU A 150 16.86 15.52 0.95
N ASP A 151 16.72 16.77 1.39
CA ASP A 151 17.80 17.54 2.04
C ASP A 151 18.21 16.97 3.41
N ASN A 152 17.35 16.18 4.05
CA ASN A 152 17.57 15.66 5.40
C ASN A 152 18.00 14.18 5.45
N ILE A 153 18.04 13.46 4.33
CA ILE A 153 18.45 12.05 4.26
C ILE A 153 19.93 11.87 3.87
N THR A 154 20.51 10.73 4.26
CA THR A 154 21.92 10.42 3.99
C THR A 154 22.15 9.45 2.83
N PHE A 155 21.11 8.83 2.30
CA PHE A 155 21.14 7.79 1.26
C PHE A 155 20.48 8.28 -0.04
N PRO A 156 20.73 7.63 -1.20
CA PRO A 156 20.09 7.99 -2.45
C PRO A 156 18.63 7.49 -2.52
N VAL A 157 17.79 8.30 -3.16
CA VAL A 157 16.44 7.95 -3.60
C VAL A 157 16.48 7.75 -5.12
N VAL A 158 16.11 6.57 -5.59
CA VAL A 158 16.15 6.19 -7.00
C VAL A 158 14.77 6.25 -7.66
N SER A 159 14.66 6.89 -8.83
CA SER A 159 13.50 6.81 -9.72
C SER A 159 13.88 7.13 -11.17
N SER A 160 13.88 6.12 -12.04
CA SER A 160 14.32 6.26 -13.44
C SER A 160 13.24 6.81 -14.38
N ASN A 161 11.97 6.71 -13.98
CA ASN A 161 10.82 6.98 -14.84
C ASN A 161 10.12 8.30 -14.52
N ILE A 162 10.79 9.23 -13.83
CA ILE A 162 10.32 10.60 -13.62
C ILE A 162 11.07 11.60 -14.51
N ASN A 163 10.43 12.73 -14.79
CA ASN A 163 11.05 13.88 -15.42
C ASN A 163 10.76 15.13 -14.57
N LEU A 164 11.85 15.77 -14.15
CA LEU A 164 11.86 16.89 -13.21
C LEU A 164 12.15 18.23 -13.91
N LYS A 165 12.06 18.32 -15.25
CA LYS A 165 12.36 19.54 -16.02
C LYS A 165 11.65 20.79 -15.49
N ASN A 166 10.43 20.62 -14.98
CA ASN A 166 9.59 21.70 -14.47
C ASN A 166 9.54 21.73 -12.92
N GLU A 167 10.48 21.06 -12.26
CA GLU A 167 10.60 20.93 -10.81
C GLU A 167 12.07 21.14 -10.40
N PRO A 168 12.63 22.36 -10.54
CA PRO A 168 14.06 22.61 -10.42
C PRO A 168 14.64 22.22 -9.04
N LYS A 169 13.90 22.46 -7.95
CA LYS A 169 14.34 22.04 -6.60
C LYS A 169 14.58 20.53 -6.49
N LEU A 170 13.74 19.72 -7.15
CA LEU A 170 13.92 18.27 -7.19
C LEU A 170 15.00 17.87 -8.19
N ALA A 171 15.07 18.53 -9.35
CA ALA A 171 16.04 18.25 -10.39
C ALA A 171 17.49 18.51 -9.95
N ASP A 172 17.70 19.53 -9.12
CA ASP A 172 19.02 19.93 -8.61
C ASP A 172 19.43 19.15 -7.34
N ASN A 173 18.52 18.34 -6.77
CA ASN A 173 18.78 17.58 -5.55
C ASN A 173 19.65 16.35 -5.85
N ASN A 174 20.82 16.25 -5.19
CA ASN A 174 21.79 15.18 -5.45
C ASN A 174 21.41 13.81 -4.85
N LYS A 175 20.35 13.72 -4.04
CA LYS A 175 19.85 12.46 -3.48
C LYS A 175 18.80 11.82 -4.38
N LEU A 176 18.05 12.58 -5.18
CA LEU A 176 17.07 12.03 -6.13
C LEU A 176 17.75 11.75 -7.47
N VAL A 177 18.02 10.48 -7.74
CA VAL A 177 18.80 10.03 -8.92
C VAL A 177 18.03 8.97 -9.71
N THR A 178 18.40 8.73 -10.97
CA THR A 178 17.77 7.68 -11.80
C THR A 178 18.17 6.27 -11.37
N SER A 179 19.44 6.11 -11.02
CA SER A 179 20.03 4.88 -10.50
C SER A 179 21.18 5.19 -9.54
N SER A 180 21.52 4.23 -8.70
CA SER A 180 22.70 4.27 -7.84
C SER A 180 23.54 3.00 -8.03
N VAL A 181 24.84 3.10 -7.73
CA VAL A 181 25.77 1.98 -7.79
C VAL A 181 26.42 1.84 -6.44
N ILE A 182 26.29 0.66 -5.84
CA ILE A 182 26.92 0.35 -4.55
C ILE A 182 27.98 -0.72 -4.74
N THR A 183 29.03 -0.67 -3.92
CA THR A 183 30.08 -1.69 -3.90
C THR A 183 29.92 -2.54 -2.63
N LYS A 184 29.85 -3.86 -2.80
CA LYS A 184 29.77 -4.83 -1.70
C LYS A 184 30.80 -5.92 -1.96
N GLY A 185 31.74 -6.10 -1.02
CA GLY A 185 32.94 -6.89 -1.29
C GLY A 185 33.71 -6.31 -2.48
N ASN A 186 34.00 -7.15 -3.48
CA ASN A 186 34.68 -6.77 -4.73
C ASN A 186 33.73 -6.57 -5.92
N ARG A 187 32.41 -6.51 -5.69
CA ARG A 187 31.40 -6.41 -6.76
C ARG A 187 30.62 -5.11 -6.68
N ARG A 188 30.26 -4.58 -7.85
CA ARG A 188 29.37 -3.42 -8.01
C ARG A 188 27.96 -3.90 -8.33
N ILE A 189 26.97 -3.32 -7.66
CA ILE A 189 25.55 -3.63 -7.84
C ILE A 189 24.84 -2.35 -8.26
N GLY A 190 24.14 -2.40 -9.39
CA GLY A 190 23.31 -1.30 -9.88
C GLY A 190 21.91 -1.38 -9.27
N ILE A 191 21.35 -0.24 -8.89
CA ILE A 191 19.99 -0.13 -8.36
C ILE A 191 19.24 0.90 -9.19
N VAL A 192 18.17 0.48 -9.87
CA VAL A 192 17.37 1.32 -10.77
C VAL A 192 15.98 1.51 -10.19
N GLY A 193 15.59 2.77 -10.00
CA GLY A 193 14.33 3.13 -9.38
C GLY A 193 13.13 3.09 -10.33
N TYR A 194 11.92 2.83 -9.83
CA TYR A 194 10.69 3.07 -10.58
C TYR A 194 9.50 3.35 -9.67
N ILE A 195 8.55 4.15 -10.16
CA ILE A 195 7.28 4.46 -9.50
C ILE A 195 6.13 4.34 -10.50
N ARG A 196 4.92 4.02 -10.06
CA ARG A 196 3.75 3.95 -10.95
C ARG A 196 3.46 5.29 -11.67
N PRO A 197 3.08 5.27 -12.97
CA PRO A 197 2.77 6.49 -13.71
C PRO A 197 1.58 7.28 -13.19
N ASP A 198 0.59 6.59 -12.61
CA ASP A 198 -0.64 7.20 -12.12
C ASP A 198 -0.50 7.86 -10.74
N THR A 199 0.73 8.06 -10.26
CA THR A 199 1.02 8.86 -9.06
C THR A 199 0.51 10.29 -9.24
N LYS A 200 0.56 10.85 -10.45
CA LYS A 200 0.11 12.22 -10.75
C LYS A 200 -1.35 12.46 -10.36
N GLU A 201 -2.19 11.44 -10.52
CA GLU A 201 -3.62 11.50 -10.20
C GLU A 201 -3.90 11.18 -8.72
N ARG A 202 -2.90 10.73 -7.95
CA ARG A 202 -3.07 10.21 -6.57
C ARG A 202 -2.54 11.13 -5.49
N THR A 203 -1.81 12.16 -5.86
CA THR A 203 -1.15 13.10 -4.94
C THR A 203 -1.58 14.52 -5.22
N GLN A 204 -1.06 15.49 -4.47
CA GLN A 204 -1.25 16.90 -4.82
C GLN A 204 -0.70 17.20 -6.22
N PRO A 205 -1.29 18.18 -6.92
CA PRO A 205 -0.81 18.59 -8.24
C PRO A 205 0.68 18.92 -8.23
N SER A 206 1.40 18.39 -9.22
CA SER A 206 2.81 18.69 -9.47
C SER A 206 3.12 18.72 -10.96
N ASN A 207 4.28 19.29 -11.31
CA ASN A 207 4.79 19.30 -12.67
C ASN A 207 5.73 18.12 -12.97
N VAL A 208 5.89 17.18 -12.02
CA VAL A 208 6.59 15.92 -12.23
C VAL A 208 5.86 15.14 -13.33
N MET A 209 6.58 14.74 -14.37
CA MET A 209 6.02 13.84 -15.39
C MET A 209 6.47 12.42 -15.12
N PHE A 210 5.51 11.49 -15.09
CA PHE A 210 5.78 10.08 -14.90
C PHE A 210 5.70 9.34 -16.24
N LYS A 211 6.74 8.58 -16.55
CA LYS A 211 6.88 7.77 -17.76
C LYS A 211 6.56 6.32 -17.44
N GLN A 212 6.26 5.55 -18.48
CA GLN A 212 6.12 4.09 -18.36
C GLN A 212 7.40 3.46 -17.80
N GLU A 213 7.23 2.53 -16.86
CA GLU A 213 8.29 1.97 -16.01
C GLU A 213 9.27 1.14 -16.85
N VAL A 214 8.76 0.16 -17.60
CA VAL A 214 9.59 -0.79 -18.37
C VAL A 214 10.53 -0.08 -19.37
N PRO A 215 10.06 0.87 -20.21
CA PRO A 215 10.97 1.61 -21.11
C PRO A 215 12.04 2.43 -20.37
N ALA A 216 11.69 3.05 -19.25
CA ALA A 216 12.61 3.87 -18.47
C ALA A 216 13.69 3.01 -17.77
N ILE A 217 13.28 1.90 -17.16
CA ILE A 217 14.18 0.91 -16.56
C ILE A 217 15.12 0.35 -17.61
N ASN A 218 14.62 -0.06 -18.79
CA ASN A 218 15.47 -0.60 -19.86
C ASN A 218 16.52 0.40 -20.34
N LYS A 219 16.16 1.68 -20.46
CA LYS A 219 17.10 2.73 -20.85
C LYS A 219 18.22 2.88 -19.82
N GLU A 220 17.88 2.86 -18.54
CA GLU A 220 18.85 3.10 -17.47
C GLU A 220 19.73 1.87 -17.19
N THR A 221 19.13 0.69 -17.15
CA THR A 221 19.84 -0.59 -16.96
C THR A 221 20.87 -0.83 -18.08
N LYS A 222 20.55 -0.47 -19.33
CA LYS A 222 21.52 -0.51 -20.43
C LYS A 222 22.75 0.35 -20.15
N LYS A 223 22.60 1.58 -19.63
CA LYS A 223 23.75 2.44 -19.28
C LYS A 223 24.62 1.80 -18.22
N LEU A 224 24.02 1.15 -17.21
CA LEU A 224 24.77 0.46 -16.16
C LEU A 224 25.53 -0.76 -16.73
N ARG A 225 24.91 -1.53 -17.64
CA ARG A 225 25.57 -2.63 -18.36
C ARG A 225 26.74 -2.13 -19.20
N ASP A 226 26.57 -1.03 -19.94
CA ASP A 226 27.63 -0.39 -20.73
C ASP A 226 28.81 0.09 -19.84
N GLN A 227 28.58 0.33 -18.54
CA GLN A 227 29.61 0.66 -17.53
C GLN A 227 30.23 -0.57 -16.87
N GLY A 228 29.90 -1.79 -17.32
CA GLY A 228 30.39 -3.05 -16.78
C GLY A 228 29.79 -3.40 -15.41
N ILE A 229 28.54 -3.00 -15.16
CA ILE A 229 27.77 -3.42 -13.99
C ILE A 229 26.87 -4.57 -14.41
N ASP A 230 27.06 -5.72 -13.80
CA ASP A 230 26.51 -6.99 -14.25
C ASP A 230 25.47 -7.60 -13.30
N ILE A 231 25.26 -6.98 -12.13
CA ILE A 231 24.16 -7.30 -11.20
C ILE A 231 23.30 -6.05 -11.06
N ILE A 232 22.04 -6.12 -11.47
CA ILE A 232 21.11 -4.98 -11.42
C ILE A 232 19.80 -5.33 -10.69
N ILE A 233 19.47 -4.52 -9.69
CA ILE A 233 18.23 -4.57 -8.92
C ILE A 233 17.29 -3.48 -9.43
N ALA A 234 16.08 -3.84 -9.83
CA ALA A 234 14.99 -2.89 -9.99
C ALA A 234 14.31 -2.69 -8.62
N LEU A 235 14.35 -1.48 -8.09
CA LEU A 235 13.74 -1.10 -6.81
C LEU A 235 12.59 -0.13 -7.09
N GLY A 236 11.36 -0.44 -6.69
CA GLY A 236 10.26 0.45 -7.04
C GLY A 236 8.94 0.23 -6.36
N HIS A 237 7.96 1.02 -6.79
CA HIS A 237 6.69 1.19 -6.11
C HIS A 237 5.52 1.26 -7.11
N SER A 238 5.23 0.13 -7.75
CA SER A 238 4.15 0.02 -8.76
C SER A 238 3.21 -1.16 -8.58
N GLY A 239 3.42 -1.98 -7.54
CA GLY A 239 2.58 -3.12 -7.20
C GLY A 239 3.03 -4.42 -7.84
N TYR A 240 2.72 -5.52 -7.14
CA TYR A 240 3.26 -6.85 -7.42
C TYR A 240 3.05 -7.37 -8.85
N GLU A 241 1.94 -7.03 -9.51
CA GLU A 241 1.74 -7.41 -10.92
C GLU A 241 2.69 -6.66 -11.87
N LYS A 242 2.91 -5.37 -11.63
CA LYS A 242 3.88 -4.58 -12.41
C LYS A 242 5.30 -5.05 -12.14
N ASP A 243 5.62 -5.42 -10.90
CA ASP A 243 6.93 -5.95 -10.52
C ASP A 243 7.24 -7.26 -11.28
N LYS A 244 6.25 -8.16 -11.38
CA LYS A 244 6.36 -9.38 -12.21
C LYS A 244 6.46 -9.05 -13.71
N GLU A 245 5.81 -8.00 -14.18
CA GLU A 245 5.96 -7.55 -15.57
C GLU A 245 7.38 -7.04 -15.84
N ILE A 246 7.92 -6.19 -14.97
CA ILE A 246 9.29 -5.65 -15.04
C ILE A 246 10.30 -6.80 -15.07
N ALA A 247 10.16 -7.78 -14.16
CA ALA A 247 11.04 -8.94 -14.10
C ALA A 247 11.09 -9.74 -15.42
N ARG A 248 9.98 -9.80 -16.17
CA ARG A 248 9.91 -10.50 -17.46
C ARG A 248 10.39 -9.65 -18.64
N ARG A 249 10.10 -8.34 -18.62
CA ARG A 249 10.26 -7.45 -19.78
C ARG A 249 11.53 -6.60 -19.76
N CYS A 250 12.24 -6.53 -18.63
CA CYS A 250 13.49 -5.80 -18.51
C CYS A 250 14.69 -6.75 -18.63
N PRO A 251 15.39 -6.81 -19.77
CA PRO A 251 16.40 -7.85 -20.04
C PRO A 251 17.59 -7.80 -19.09
N ASP A 252 17.96 -6.62 -18.59
CA ASP A 252 19.17 -6.44 -17.78
C ASP A 252 18.92 -6.49 -16.26
N VAL A 253 17.66 -6.62 -15.84
CA VAL A 253 17.27 -6.71 -14.41
C VAL A 253 17.42 -8.12 -13.89
N ASP A 254 18.12 -8.30 -12.77
CA ASP A 254 18.37 -9.61 -12.17
C ASP A 254 17.48 -9.88 -10.95
N ILE A 255 17.04 -8.84 -10.25
CA ILE A 255 16.17 -8.90 -9.06
C ILE A 255 15.17 -7.75 -9.12
N VAL A 256 13.92 -8.00 -8.69
CA VAL A 256 12.93 -6.93 -8.48
C VAL A 256 12.54 -6.87 -7.00
N VAL A 257 12.70 -5.69 -6.40
CA VAL A 257 12.22 -5.35 -5.05
C VAL A 257 11.11 -4.32 -5.20
N GLY A 258 9.90 -4.68 -4.76
CA GLY A 258 8.69 -3.89 -4.97
C GLY A 258 8.05 -3.35 -3.70
N GLY A 259 6.90 -2.70 -3.87
CA GLY A 259 6.00 -2.19 -2.82
C GLY A 259 4.61 -1.91 -3.38
N GLN A 260 3.86 -0.99 -2.78
CA GLN A 260 2.54 -0.46 -3.19
C GLN A 260 1.35 -1.37 -2.89
N SER A 261 1.44 -2.65 -3.23
CA SER A 261 0.31 -3.58 -3.14
C SER A 261 0.19 -4.29 -1.81
N HIS A 262 1.11 -4.01 -0.86
CA HIS A 262 1.19 -4.63 0.47
C HIS A 262 1.31 -6.16 0.39
N THR A 263 1.91 -6.67 -0.68
CA THR A 263 1.88 -8.10 -0.97
C THR A 263 2.73 -8.87 0.02
N PHE A 264 2.09 -9.81 0.72
CA PHE A 264 2.80 -10.75 1.58
C PHE A 264 3.18 -11.99 0.77
N LEU A 265 4.49 -12.21 0.62
CA LEU A 265 5.04 -13.39 -0.04
C LEU A 265 5.69 -14.30 1.01
N TYR A 266 5.37 -15.58 0.97
CA TYR A 266 5.96 -16.56 1.90
C TYR A 266 5.96 -17.97 1.31
N SER A 267 7.04 -18.71 1.56
CA SER A 267 7.17 -20.11 1.15
C SER A 267 7.02 -21.02 2.38
N GLY A 268 5.98 -21.85 2.40
CA GLY A 268 5.64 -22.72 3.53
C GLY A 268 4.59 -22.11 4.46
N ARG A 269 4.56 -22.54 5.74
CA ARG A 269 3.60 -22.04 6.72
C ARG A 269 3.96 -20.61 7.13
N ALA A 270 3.05 -19.66 6.89
CA ALA A 270 3.19 -18.28 7.33
C ALA A 270 3.35 -18.18 8.86
N PRO A 271 4.20 -17.26 9.37
CA PRO A 271 4.50 -17.15 10.79
C PRO A 271 3.47 -16.30 11.57
N SER A 272 2.51 -15.69 10.88
CA SER A 272 1.45 -14.85 11.44
C SER A 272 0.15 -15.05 10.63
N LYS A 273 -0.80 -14.12 10.75
CA LYS A 273 -2.16 -14.21 10.17
C LYS A 273 -2.23 -13.89 8.67
N GLU A 274 -1.21 -13.22 8.13
CA GLU A 274 -1.20 -12.80 6.73
C GLU A 274 -1.22 -14.01 5.80
N ILE A 275 -2.10 -13.97 4.80
CA ILE A 275 -2.25 -15.02 3.80
C ILE A 275 -1.25 -14.74 2.67
N PRO A 276 -0.31 -15.65 2.38
CA PRO A 276 0.64 -15.43 1.29
C PRO A 276 -0.08 -15.36 -0.06
N GLU A 277 0.19 -14.33 -0.84
CA GLU A 277 -0.30 -14.17 -2.21
C GLU A 277 0.57 -14.91 -3.25
N GLY A 278 1.77 -15.31 -2.84
CA GLY A 278 2.72 -16.05 -3.65
C GLY A 278 3.93 -16.54 -2.85
N PRO A 279 4.81 -17.36 -3.46
CA PRO A 279 6.03 -17.80 -2.82
C PRO A 279 7.02 -16.63 -2.66
N TYR A 280 7.88 -16.73 -1.64
CA TYR A 280 9.01 -15.84 -1.48
C TYR A 280 10.33 -16.55 -1.84
N PRO A 281 11.14 -16.00 -2.77
CA PRO A 281 10.74 -14.99 -3.75
C PRO A 281 9.77 -15.58 -4.79
N THR A 282 9.00 -14.73 -5.45
CA THR A 282 8.26 -15.15 -6.64
C THR A 282 9.19 -15.18 -7.83
N ILE A 283 9.18 -16.26 -8.60
CA ILE A 283 10.09 -16.40 -9.75
C ILE A 283 9.37 -16.04 -11.05
N ALA A 284 9.82 -14.96 -11.67
CA ALA A 284 9.50 -14.63 -13.05
C ALA A 284 10.54 -15.28 -13.99
N VAL A 285 10.07 -15.81 -15.12
CA VAL A 285 10.94 -16.38 -16.16
C VAL A 285 10.93 -15.46 -17.36
N LYS A 286 12.11 -15.04 -17.82
CA LYS A 286 12.29 -14.22 -19.01
C LYS A 286 12.12 -15.05 -20.30
N PRO A 287 11.91 -14.41 -21.45
CA PRO A 287 11.89 -15.10 -22.74
C PRO A 287 13.14 -15.93 -23.04
N ASP A 288 14.30 -15.54 -22.50
CA ASP A 288 15.58 -16.27 -22.64
C ASP A 288 15.80 -17.37 -21.59
N GLY A 289 14.79 -17.64 -20.74
CA GLY A 289 14.84 -18.68 -19.72
C GLY A 289 15.47 -18.26 -18.39
N ARG A 290 16.06 -17.06 -18.28
CA ARG A 290 16.60 -16.58 -17.00
C ARG A 290 15.50 -16.39 -15.96
N LYS A 291 15.82 -16.74 -14.71
CA LYS A 291 14.92 -16.63 -13.55
C LYS A 291 15.23 -15.35 -12.78
N VAL A 292 14.21 -14.54 -12.54
CA VAL A 292 14.30 -13.28 -11.79
C VAL A 292 13.44 -13.38 -10.52
N PRO A 293 14.03 -13.32 -9.32
CA PRO A 293 13.28 -13.20 -8.08
C PRO A 293 12.60 -11.83 -7.97
N VAL A 294 11.31 -11.86 -7.63
CA VAL A 294 10.47 -10.73 -7.30
C VAL A 294 10.11 -10.83 -5.81
N VAL A 295 10.34 -9.77 -5.05
CA VAL A 295 10.09 -9.74 -3.60
C VAL A 295 9.33 -8.48 -3.17
N GLN A 296 8.44 -8.68 -2.19
CA GLN A 296 7.81 -7.67 -1.34
C GLN A 296 7.75 -8.23 0.10
N ALA A 297 7.61 -7.36 1.09
CA ALA A 297 7.62 -7.70 2.51
C ALA A 297 6.37 -7.17 3.24
N TYR A 298 5.18 -7.40 2.68
CA TYR A 298 3.91 -6.94 3.27
C TYR A 298 3.90 -5.41 3.46
N ALA A 299 3.69 -4.90 4.67
CA ALA A 299 3.63 -3.48 5.00
C ALA A 299 3.89 -3.25 6.51
N TYR A 300 3.88 -1.98 6.92
CA TYR A 300 3.82 -1.52 8.31
C TYR A 300 4.99 -1.98 9.19
N THR A 301 6.12 -2.32 8.58
CA THR A 301 7.33 -2.83 9.24
C THR A 301 7.18 -4.17 9.95
N LYS A 302 6.03 -4.85 9.84
CA LYS A 302 5.76 -6.13 10.50
C LYS A 302 6.78 -7.20 10.09
N TYR A 303 7.22 -7.12 8.84
CA TYR A 303 8.22 -8.00 8.26
C TYR A 303 9.42 -7.22 7.73
N LEU A 304 10.60 -7.82 7.87
CA LEU A 304 11.80 -7.43 7.13
C LEU A 304 12.08 -8.49 6.08
N GLY A 305 12.00 -8.13 4.80
CA GLY A 305 12.40 -9.01 3.71
C GLY A 305 13.85 -9.46 3.87
N ASN A 306 14.13 -10.75 3.66
CA ASN A 306 15.48 -11.31 3.77
C ASN A 306 15.70 -12.38 2.68
N LEU A 307 16.61 -12.11 1.75
CA LEU A 307 16.97 -12.99 0.64
C LEU A 307 18.49 -13.07 0.49
N SER A 308 19.06 -14.24 0.71
CA SER A 308 20.44 -14.55 0.34
C SER A 308 20.50 -14.89 -1.15
N LEU A 309 21.47 -14.31 -1.85
CA LEU A 309 21.66 -14.41 -3.29
C LEU A 309 23.11 -14.79 -3.60
N GLU A 310 23.31 -15.61 -4.62
CA GLU A 310 24.63 -15.99 -5.11
C GLU A 310 24.69 -15.79 -6.63
N PHE A 311 25.67 -15.01 -7.08
CA PHE A 311 25.90 -14.69 -8.48
C PHE A 311 27.24 -15.23 -8.94
N ASP A 312 27.34 -15.65 -10.19
CA ASP A 312 28.64 -15.95 -10.81
C ASP A 312 29.41 -14.67 -11.19
N ASN A 313 30.62 -14.84 -11.71
CA ASN A 313 31.47 -13.73 -12.15
C ASN A 313 30.88 -12.92 -13.32
N GLY A 314 29.97 -13.50 -14.10
CA GLY A 314 29.27 -12.84 -15.22
C GLY A 314 27.96 -12.17 -14.81
N GLY A 315 27.60 -12.19 -13.53
CA GLY A 315 26.35 -11.61 -13.04
C GLY A 315 25.12 -12.48 -13.24
N ASN A 316 25.27 -13.78 -13.50
CA ASN A 316 24.15 -14.71 -13.55
C ASN A 316 23.79 -15.21 -12.14
N LEU A 317 22.49 -15.20 -11.82
CA LEU A 317 21.99 -15.71 -10.56
C LEU A 317 22.11 -17.25 -10.50
N LEU A 318 22.97 -17.75 -9.59
CA LEU A 318 23.20 -19.17 -9.37
C LEU A 318 22.19 -19.77 -8.38
N SER A 319 21.99 -19.09 -7.25
CA SER A 319 21.10 -19.58 -6.19
C SER A 319 20.48 -18.43 -5.40
N PHE A 320 19.31 -18.70 -4.81
CA PHE A 320 18.65 -17.79 -3.89
C PHE A 320 17.97 -18.58 -2.77
N LYS A 321 17.95 -18.02 -1.56
CA LYS A 321 17.26 -18.60 -0.41
C LYS A 321 16.83 -17.50 0.56
N GLY A 322 15.60 -17.53 1.02
CA GLY A 322 15.14 -16.50 1.94
C GLY A 322 13.68 -16.63 2.34
N ARG A 323 13.27 -15.74 3.23
CA ARG A 323 11.89 -15.52 3.67
C ARG A 323 11.81 -14.18 4.42
N PRO A 324 10.68 -13.48 4.43
CA PRO A 324 10.50 -12.34 5.31
C PRO A 324 10.62 -12.76 6.78
N ILE A 325 11.31 -11.95 7.58
CA ILE A 325 11.49 -12.13 9.02
C ILE A 325 10.34 -11.41 9.72
N LEU A 326 9.53 -12.15 10.49
CA LEU A 326 8.54 -11.54 11.38
C LEU A 326 9.27 -10.83 12.52
N LEU A 327 9.12 -9.51 12.62
CA LEU A 327 9.78 -8.70 13.63
C LEU A 327 8.98 -8.69 14.94
N ASP A 328 9.01 -9.79 15.68
CA ASP A 328 8.35 -9.91 16.99
C ASP A 328 9.25 -9.54 18.18
N LYS A 329 8.77 -9.78 19.40
CA LYS A 329 9.48 -9.49 20.66
C LYS A 329 10.86 -10.14 20.82
N ARG A 330 11.24 -11.11 19.98
CA ARG A 330 12.59 -11.70 20.02
C ARG A 330 13.66 -10.70 19.60
N PHE A 331 13.29 -9.68 18.84
CA PHE A 331 14.18 -8.61 18.42
C PHE A 331 14.05 -7.42 19.37
N GLN A 332 15.14 -7.12 20.08
CA GLN A 332 15.24 -5.95 20.93
C GLN A 332 15.33 -4.68 20.06
N PRO A 333 14.46 -3.67 20.26
CA PRO A 333 14.50 -2.46 19.47
C PRO A 333 15.77 -1.64 19.75
N SER A 334 16.28 -0.96 18.72
CA SER A 334 17.41 -0.05 18.84
C SER A 334 17.12 1.05 19.85
N ARG A 335 17.96 1.14 20.89
CA ARG A 335 17.85 2.16 21.94
C ARG A 335 17.91 3.58 21.37
N ALA A 336 18.79 3.84 20.40
CA ALA A 336 18.91 5.15 19.78
C ALA A 336 17.61 5.61 19.08
N VAL A 337 16.88 4.66 18.47
CA VAL A 337 15.59 4.96 17.85
C VAL A 337 14.53 5.21 18.92
N GLN A 338 14.49 4.40 19.98
CA GLN A 338 13.53 4.55 21.08
C GLN A 338 13.73 5.89 21.81
N ASP A 339 14.98 6.21 22.16
CA ASP A 339 15.32 7.46 22.84
C ASP A 339 14.94 8.68 21.98
N PHE A 340 15.09 8.60 20.65
CA PHE A 340 14.65 9.66 19.74
C PHE A 340 13.14 9.81 19.69
N LEU A 341 12.37 8.72 19.53
CA LEU A 341 10.90 8.77 19.54
C LEU A 341 10.37 9.35 20.86
N GLN A 342 11.02 9.02 21.98
CA GLN A 342 10.61 9.49 23.31
C GLN A 342 10.62 11.02 23.44
N LEU A 343 11.49 11.73 22.71
CA LEU A 343 11.55 13.21 22.70
C LEU A 343 10.29 13.86 22.14
N TYR A 344 9.57 13.15 21.27
CA TYR A 344 8.40 13.65 20.55
C TYR A 344 7.11 12.96 21.01
N ARG A 345 7.23 11.91 21.83
CA ARG A 345 6.13 11.03 22.23
C ARG A 345 4.97 11.77 22.91
N GLN A 346 5.28 12.81 23.70
CA GLN A 346 4.26 13.50 24.51
C GLN A 346 3.09 14.02 23.68
N VAL A 347 3.34 14.63 22.51
CA VAL A 347 2.26 15.17 21.66
C VAL A 347 1.36 14.04 21.15
N ILE A 348 1.96 12.92 20.73
CA ILE A 348 1.22 11.74 20.28
C ILE A 348 0.40 11.17 21.43
N ASP A 349 0.98 11.03 22.61
CA ASP A 349 0.30 10.52 23.80
C ASP A 349 -0.85 11.42 24.26
N ASP A 350 -0.72 12.75 24.14
CA ASP A 350 -1.78 13.69 24.47
C ASP A 350 -2.97 13.52 23.51
N MET A 351 -2.73 13.39 22.20
CA MET A 351 -3.78 13.10 21.21
C MET A 351 -4.45 11.75 21.44
N GLU A 352 -3.69 10.75 21.86
CA GLU A 352 -4.21 9.41 22.19
C GLU A 352 -5.04 9.39 23.47
N ARG A 353 -4.85 10.37 24.37
CA ARG A 353 -5.68 10.54 25.59
C ARG A 353 -6.89 11.44 25.37
N HIS A 354 -6.84 12.31 24.37
CA HIS A 354 -7.89 13.29 24.12
C HIS A 354 -9.11 12.64 23.43
N VAL A 355 -10.13 12.29 24.22
CA VAL A 355 -11.40 11.76 23.70
C VAL A 355 -12.23 12.89 23.10
N VAL A 356 -12.59 12.74 21.81
CA VAL A 356 -13.36 13.72 21.03
C VAL A 356 -14.83 13.31 20.81
N GLY A 357 -15.17 12.06 21.11
CA GLY A 357 -16.54 11.54 21.02
C GLY A 357 -16.62 10.07 21.41
N THR A 358 -17.80 9.46 21.26
CA THR A 358 -18.04 8.04 21.51
C THR A 358 -18.85 7.44 20.36
N THR A 359 -18.55 6.21 19.94
CA THR A 359 -19.38 5.43 19.01
C THR A 359 -19.98 4.21 19.71
N SER A 360 -21.23 3.90 19.38
CA SER A 360 -21.90 2.67 19.82
C SER A 360 -21.85 1.54 18.78
N VAL A 361 -21.30 1.82 17.60
CA VAL A 361 -21.21 0.88 16.47
C VAL A 361 -19.79 0.79 15.95
N TYR A 362 -19.49 -0.31 15.23
CA TYR A 362 -18.26 -0.41 14.45
C TYR A 362 -18.26 0.61 13.31
N LEU A 363 -17.24 1.45 13.25
CA LEU A 363 -17.05 2.41 12.16
C LEU A 363 -16.20 1.75 11.08
N ASN A 364 -16.87 1.22 10.06
CA ASN A 364 -16.22 0.48 8.98
C ASN A 364 -15.59 1.45 7.97
N GLY A 365 -14.27 1.57 8.03
CA GLY A 365 -13.42 2.26 7.06
C GLY A 365 -12.57 1.31 6.20
N ASP A 366 -12.91 0.02 6.13
CA ASP A 366 -12.18 -0.95 5.30
C ASP A 366 -12.28 -0.54 3.82
N PRO A 367 -11.15 -0.35 3.11
CA PRO A 367 -11.17 -0.03 1.70
C PRO A 367 -11.90 -1.05 0.82
N LYS A 368 -11.96 -2.32 1.23
CA LYS A 368 -12.75 -3.34 0.50
C LYS A 368 -14.25 -3.08 0.57
N SER A 369 -14.70 -2.45 1.66
CA SER A 369 -16.09 -2.06 1.85
C SER A 369 -16.34 -0.68 1.26
N CYS A 370 -15.65 0.35 1.75
CA CYS A 370 -15.83 1.74 1.33
C CYS A 370 -15.45 1.96 -0.15
N GLY A 371 -14.46 1.25 -0.67
CA GLY A 371 -14.05 1.36 -2.08
C GLY A 371 -14.99 0.63 -3.05
N TYR A 372 -15.80 -0.30 -2.54
CA TYR A 372 -16.72 -1.08 -3.34
C TYR A 372 -18.18 -0.67 -3.14
N GLY A 373 -18.54 0.10 -2.14
CA GLY A 373 -19.92 0.55 -1.95
C GLY A 373 -20.07 1.43 -0.72
N GLU A 374 -21.31 1.57 -0.26
CA GLU A 374 -21.60 2.33 0.96
C GLU A 374 -20.94 1.72 2.19
N CYS A 375 -20.25 2.55 2.97
CA CYS A 375 -19.81 2.22 4.31
C CYS A 375 -20.28 3.29 5.31
N ASN A 376 -20.63 2.85 6.52
CA ASN A 376 -21.22 3.74 7.52
C ASN A 376 -20.23 4.83 7.97
N PHE A 377 -18.93 4.54 8.00
CA PHE A 377 -17.94 5.55 8.35
C PHE A 377 -17.83 6.62 7.25
N GLY A 378 -17.94 6.21 5.98
CA GLY A 378 -18.01 7.13 4.85
C GLY A 378 -19.22 8.07 4.92
N ASN A 379 -20.39 7.52 5.27
CA ASN A 379 -21.60 8.31 5.50
C ASN A 379 -21.37 9.38 6.58
N PHE A 380 -20.85 8.95 7.73
CA PHE A 380 -20.55 9.81 8.87
C PHE A 380 -19.58 10.95 8.52
N ILE A 381 -18.48 10.64 7.83
CA ILE A 381 -17.50 11.65 7.44
C ILE A 381 -18.13 12.65 6.47
N ALA A 382 -18.87 12.19 5.47
CA ALA A 382 -19.55 13.07 4.53
C ALA A 382 -20.61 13.95 5.22
N ASP A 383 -21.30 13.44 6.24
CA ASP A 383 -22.24 14.22 7.05
C ASP A 383 -21.53 15.32 7.85
N SER A 384 -20.34 15.03 8.40
CA SER A 384 -19.53 16.03 9.10
C SER A 384 -19.13 17.20 8.21
N PHE A 385 -18.93 16.96 6.91
CA PHE A 385 -18.60 18.00 5.93
C PHE A 385 -19.78 18.93 5.66
N VAL A 386 -20.97 18.35 5.45
CA VAL A 386 -22.21 19.12 5.29
C VAL A 386 -22.50 19.91 6.56
N TYR A 387 -22.37 19.27 7.73
CA TYR A 387 -22.57 19.93 9.02
C TYR A 387 -21.64 21.13 9.23
N ALA A 388 -20.35 20.99 8.89
CA ALA A 388 -19.41 22.12 8.96
C ALA A 388 -19.88 23.31 8.11
N ARG A 389 -20.44 23.06 6.91
CA ARG A 389 -21.00 24.13 6.07
C ARG A 389 -22.30 24.70 6.63
N VAL A 390 -23.17 23.88 7.20
CA VAL A 390 -24.39 24.33 7.91
C VAL A 390 -24.02 25.29 9.03
N VAL A 391 -23.02 24.93 9.85
CA VAL A 391 -22.53 25.79 10.94
C VAL A 391 -22.00 27.13 10.41
N GLN A 392 -21.23 27.12 9.32
CA GLN A 392 -20.71 28.35 8.71
C GLN A 392 -21.78 29.26 8.13
N THR A 393 -22.84 28.68 7.56
CA THR A 393 -23.90 29.42 6.86
C THR A 393 -25.13 29.69 7.69
N MET A 394 -25.14 29.26 8.96
CA MET A 394 -26.29 29.36 9.87
C MET A 394 -26.84 30.80 10.02
N ALA A 395 -25.99 31.82 9.82
CA ALA A 395 -26.37 33.22 9.91
C ALA A 395 -27.24 33.71 8.73
N ASP A 396 -27.17 33.11 7.54
CA ASP A 396 -27.86 33.58 6.33
C ASP A 396 -29.39 33.40 6.44
N ARG A 397 -29.89 32.38 7.16
CA ARG A 397 -31.32 32.09 7.44
C ARG A 397 -32.26 31.99 6.23
N ARG A 398 -31.80 32.27 4.99
CA ARG A 398 -32.57 32.15 3.75
C ARG A 398 -32.86 30.69 3.39
N SER A 399 -31.91 29.83 3.71
CA SER A 399 -32.01 28.37 3.61
C SER A 399 -31.37 27.74 4.86
N TRP A 400 -31.53 26.43 5.03
CA TRP A 400 -30.85 25.72 6.11
C TRP A 400 -29.36 25.49 5.81
N THR A 401 -29.00 25.50 4.53
CA THR A 401 -27.62 25.56 4.03
C THR A 401 -27.61 25.95 2.55
N ASP A 402 -26.46 26.36 2.03
CA ASP A 402 -26.20 26.50 0.60
C ASP A 402 -25.57 25.23 -0.04
N ALA A 403 -25.09 24.28 0.78
CA ALA A 403 -24.49 23.03 0.31
C ALA A 403 -25.01 21.83 1.12
N SER A 404 -25.98 21.13 0.55
CA SER A 404 -26.58 19.95 1.18
C SER A 404 -25.84 18.64 0.85
N ILE A 405 -24.81 18.68 0.01
CA ILE A 405 -24.09 17.50 -0.48
C ILE A 405 -22.65 17.53 0.05
N GLY A 406 -22.20 16.42 0.63
CA GLY A 406 -20.82 16.20 1.04
C GLY A 406 -20.25 14.98 0.33
N LEU A 407 -19.02 15.05 -0.17
CA LEU A 407 -18.36 13.94 -0.87
C LEU A 407 -16.95 13.70 -0.32
N ILE A 408 -16.59 12.43 -0.19
CA ILE A 408 -15.22 11.99 0.12
C ILE A 408 -14.91 10.72 -0.65
N ASN A 409 -13.72 10.59 -1.25
CA ASN A 409 -13.29 9.34 -1.86
C ASN A 409 -12.89 8.31 -0.80
N ALA A 410 -13.23 7.04 -1.02
CA ALA A 410 -12.97 5.95 -0.09
C ALA A 410 -11.48 5.80 0.23
N GLY A 411 -10.60 6.11 -0.73
CA GLY A 411 -9.14 6.11 -0.55
C GLY A 411 -8.65 7.10 0.51
N ALA A 412 -9.43 8.12 0.87
CA ALA A 412 -9.10 9.05 1.95
C ALA A 412 -9.37 8.46 3.35
N ILE A 413 -10.20 7.42 3.47
CA ILE A 413 -10.56 6.76 4.72
C ILE A 413 -9.60 5.59 4.95
N ARG A 414 -8.72 5.71 5.95
CA ARG A 414 -7.53 4.83 6.07
C ARG A 414 -7.62 3.77 7.16
N ALA A 415 -8.59 3.88 8.05
CA ALA A 415 -8.74 2.95 9.16
C ALA A 415 -10.21 2.79 9.56
N SER A 416 -10.49 1.70 10.27
CA SER A 416 -11.75 1.48 10.95
C SER A 416 -11.59 1.70 12.46
N ILE A 417 -12.69 2.00 13.15
CA ILE A 417 -12.69 2.13 14.62
C ILE A 417 -13.62 1.07 15.22
N GLU A 418 -13.05 0.21 16.07
CA GLU A 418 -13.81 -0.69 16.94
C GLU A 418 -14.26 0.09 18.18
N PRO A 419 -15.55 0.03 18.59
CA PRO A 419 -16.03 0.76 19.77
C PRO A 419 -15.34 0.31 21.07
N GLY A 420 -14.83 -0.93 21.11
CA GLY A 420 -14.22 -1.48 22.32
C GLY A 420 -15.20 -1.51 23.49
N GLU A 421 -14.70 -1.37 24.72
CA GLU A 421 -15.52 -1.39 25.94
C GLU A 421 -16.19 -0.05 26.23
N THR A 422 -15.55 1.07 25.89
CA THR A 422 -16.00 2.42 26.26
C THR A 422 -16.66 3.18 25.12
N GLY A 423 -16.51 2.73 23.87
CA GLY A 423 -16.93 3.45 22.67
C GLY A 423 -16.04 4.66 22.33
N ALA A 424 -15.01 4.97 23.13
CA ALA A 424 -14.28 6.23 23.03
C ALA A 424 -13.55 6.37 21.67
N ILE A 425 -13.70 7.55 21.06
CA ILE A 425 -12.95 7.98 19.88
C ILE A 425 -12.00 9.08 20.31
N THR A 426 -10.71 8.89 20.07
CA THR A 426 -9.66 9.85 20.40
C THR A 426 -9.28 10.71 19.20
N GLU A 427 -8.63 11.84 19.45
CA GLU A 427 -8.08 12.67 18.37
C GLU A 427 -7.08 11.88 17.49
N ALA A 428 -6.26 11.02 18.11
CA ALA A 428 -5.36 10.13 17.38
C ALA A 428 -6.10 9.13 16.46
N ASP A 429 -7.29 8.66 16.86
CA ASP A 429 -8.11 7.79 16.00
C ASP A 429 -8.59 8.55 14.76
N VAL A 430 -9.08 9.79 14.93
CA VAL A 430 -9.53 10.62 13.79
C VAL A 430 -8.37 10.92 12.84
N VAL A 431 -7.19 11.24 13.37
CA VAL A 431 -5.99 11.48 12.57
C VAL A 431 -5.55 10.23 11.82
N THR A 432 -5.64 9.05 12.44
CA THR A 432 -5.31 7.79 11.77
C THR A 432 -6.29 7.49 10.62
N VAL A 433 -7.58 7.83 10.79
CA VAL A 433 -8.61 7.64 9.76
C VAL A 433 -8.46 8.62 8.60
N LEU A 434 -8.19 9.91 8.88
CA LEU A 434 -8.04 11.01 7.92
C LEU A 434 -6.65 11.65 8.01
N PRO A 435 -5.58 10.95 7.56
CA PRO A 435 -4.21 11.35 7.89
C PRO A 435 -3.64 12.41 6.95
N PHE A 436 -4.32 12.69 5.82
CA PHE A 436 -3.89 13.63 4.79
C PHE A 436 -4.12 15.10 5.15
N SER A 437 -4.93 15.40 6.19
CA SER A 437 -5.14 16.78 6.66
C SER A 437 -5.62 17.73 5.56
N GLN A 438 -6.65 17.35 4.81
CA GLN A 438 -7.11 18.14 3.66
C GLN A 438 -7.99 19.30 4.11
N GLU A 439 -7.84 20.47 3.48
CA GLU A 439 -8.79 21.57 3.63
C GLU A 439 -10.12 21.23 2.96
N LEU A 440 -11.24 21.63 3.57
CA LEU A 440 -12.55 21.51 2.96
C LEU A 440 -12.89 22.74 2.13
N PHE A 441 -13.52 22.48 0.98
CA PHE A 441 -13.97 23.49 0.05
C PHE A 441 -15.45 23.32 -0.23
N TYR A 442 -16.15 24.45 -0.30
CA TYR A 442 -17.43 24.55 -0.95
C TYR A 442 -17.21 24.80 -2.44
N THR A 443 -17.99 24.14 -3.29
CA THR A 443 -18.09 24.47 -4.70
C THR A 443 -19.51 24.29 -5.23
N ARG A 444 -19.86 25.07 -6.25
CA ARG A 444 -21.18 25.00 -6.89
C ARG A 444 -21.04 24.43 -8.31
N ILE A 445 -21.69 23.28 -8.56
CA ILE A 445 -21.60 22.57 -9.85
C ILE A 445 -22.98 22.28 -10.44
N SER A 446 -23.07 22.22 -11.77
CA SER A 446 -24.29 21.77 -12.45
C SER A 446 -24.62 20.31 -12.15
N GLY A 447 -25.90 19.93 -12.16
CA GLY A 447 -26.32 18.54 -12.02
C GLY A 447 -25.68 17.61 -13.06
N ARG A 448 -25.45 18.12 -14.28
CA ARG A 448 -24.70 17.41 -15.32
C ARG A 448 -23.25 17.10 -14.91
N GLN A 449 -22.57 18.03 -14.26
CA GLN A 449 -21.21 17.82 -13.76
C GLN A 449 -21.21 16.85 -12.58
N LEU A 450 -22.16 16.99 -11.65
CA LEU A 450 -22.34 16.06 -10.53
C LEU A 450 -22.59 14.63 -11.03
N MET A 451 -23.48 14.46 -12.02
CA MET A 451 -23.76 13.15 -12.64
C MET A 451 -22.50 12.53 -13.25
N LYS A 452 -21.68 13.31 -13.96
CA LYS A 452 -20.39 12.82 -14.49
C LYS A 452 -19.43 12.36 -13.40
N ALA A 453 -19.33 13.12 -12.30
CA ALA A 453 -18.51 12.75 -11.16
C ALA A 453 -19.00 11.44 -10.52
N LEU A 454 -20.30 11.29 -10.33
CA LEU A 454 -20.88 10.07 -9.75
C LEU A 454 -20.71 8.85 -10.68
N GLU A 455 -20.84 9.02 -12.00
CA GLU A 455 -20.54 7.95 -12.98
C GLU A 455 -19.06 7.55 -12.98
N HIS A 456 -18.15 8.52 -12.82
CA HIS A 456 -16.73 8.23 -12.61
C HIS A 456 -16.51 7.44 -11.32
N SER A 457 -17.16 7.83 -10.22
CA SER A 457 -17.15 7.06 -8.96
C SER A 457 -17.64 5.63 -9.14
N ALA A 458 -18.72 5.42 -9.90
CA ALA A 458 -19.24 4.09 -10.22
C ALA A 458 -18.28 3.26 -11.08
N HIS A 459 -17.44 3.92 -11.88
CA HIS A 459 -16.38 3.29 -12.66
C HIS A 459 -15.20 2.85 -11.80
N MET A 460 -14.82 3.68 -10.83
CA MET A 460 -13.60 3.50 -10.03
C MET A 460 -13.76 2.62 -8.79
N ARG A 461 -14.91 1.95 -8.64
CA ARG A 461 -15.14 0.97 -7.57
C ARG A 461 -14.05 -0.10 -7.58
N SER A 462 -13.44 -0.31 -6.43
CA SER A 462 -12.30 -1.19 -6.29
C SER A 462 -12.22 -1.72 -4.86
N LYS A 463 -11.65 -2.92 -4.70
CA LYS A 463 -11.33 -3.48 -3.38
C LYS A 463 -9.93 -3.09 -2.92
N HIS A 464 -9.22 -2.26 -3.69
CA HIS A 464 -7.89 -1.76 -3.34
C HIS A 464 -7.96 -0.57 -2.39
N MET A 465 -6.91 -0.39 -1.59
CA MET A 465 -6.79 0.68 -0.59
C MET A 465 -6.87 2.11 -1.17
N THR A 466 -6.66 2.24 -2.47
CA THR A 466 -6.66 3.53 -3.18
C THR A 466 -7.88 3.67 -4.08
N SER A 467 -9.05 3.19 -3.63
CA SER A 467 -10.27 3.30 -4.43
C SER A 467 -10.75 4.75 -4.48
N ALA A 468 -11.05 5.22 -5.68
CA ALA A 468 -11.61 6.53 -5.92
C ALA A 468 -13.14 6.58 -5.75
N HIS A 469 -13.80 5.52 -5.29
CA HIS A 469 -15.26 5.51 -5.11
C HIS A 469 -15.68 6.53 -4.06
N LEU A 470 -16.71 7.34 -4.35
CA LEU A 470 -17.22 8.38 -3.44
C LEU A 470 -18.17 7.80 -2.39
N GLN A 471 -17.93 8.16 -1.14
CA GLN A 471 -18.92 8.16 -0.06
C GLN A 471 -19.63 9.52 -0.05
N VAL A 472 -20.91 9.51 0.32
CA VAL A 472 -21.80 10.65 0.04
C VAL A 472 -22.64 11.03 1.24
N SER A 473 -22.98 12.31 1.34
CA SER A 473 -24.07 12.87 2.17
C SER A 473 -25.00 13.68 1.28
N GLY A 474 -26.28 13.74 1.63
CA GLY A 474 -27.30 14.47 0.85
C GLY A 474 -27.62 13.89 -0.52
N LEU A 475 -27.19 12.65 -0.81
CA LEU A 475 -27.46 11.94 -2.06
C LEU A 475 -28.04 10.55 -1.80
N ARG A 476 -28.96 10.13 -2.67
CA ARG A 476 -29.42 8.75 -2.80
C ARG A 476 -29.25 8.28 -4.24
N LEU A 477 -28.50 7.20 -4.41
CA LEU A 477 -28.05 6.68 -5.69
C LEU A 477 -28.54 5.25 -5.87
N LYS A 478 -29.02 4.93 -7.08
CA LYS A 478 -29.23 3.54 -7.50
C LYS A 478 -28.30 3.19 -8.65
N PHE A 479 -27.67 2.02 -8.54
CA PHE A 479 -26.68 1.56 -9.50
C PHE A 479 -27.11 0.27 -10.21
N ASN A 480 -26.82 0.20 -11.51
CA ASN A 480 -26.79 -1.04 -12.27
C ASN A 480 -25.40 -1.21 -12.91
N HIS A 481 -24.53 -1.97 -12.24
CA HIS A 481 -23.15 -2.19 -12.68
C HIS A 481 -23.02 -3.12 -13.89
N SER A 482 -24.12 -3.68 -14.39
CA SER A 482 -24.13 -4.42 -15.66
C SER A 482 -24.14 -3.48 -16.87
N LEU A 483 -24.47 -2.21 -16.67
CA LEU A 483 -24.50 -1.21 -17.73
C LEU A 483 -23.10 -0.70 -18.09
N ALA A 484 -23.00 -0.10 -19.28
CA ALA A 484 -21.76 0.44 -19.81
C ALA A 484 -21.20 1.55 -18.89
N LYS A 485 -19.90 1.80 -19.00
CA LYS A 485 -19.26 2.91 -18.29
C LYS A 485 -19.95 4.22 -18.69
N GLY A 486 -20.39 5.00 -17.70
CA GLY A 486 -21.10 6.27 -17.92
C GLY A 486 -22.63 6.14 -17.88
N GLU A 487 -23.17 4.93 -17.75
CA GLU A 487 -24.61 4.64 -17.66
C GLU A 487 -24.94 3.79 -16.42
N ARG A 488 -24.05 3.73 -15.44
CA ARG A 488 -24.17 2.80 -14.30
C ARG A 488 -25.13 3.30 -13.24
N ILE A 489 -25.46 4.58 -13.22
CA ILE A 489 -26.36 5.19 -12.26
C ILE A 489 -27.74 5.32 -12.91
N THR A 490 -28.72 4.64 -12.34
CA THR A 490 -30.09 4.61 -12.86
C THR A 490 -30.99 5.64 -12.19
N GLU A 491 -30.63 6.12 -11.00
CA GLU A 491 -31.38 7.13 -10.26
C GLU A 491 -30.43 7.95 -9.39
N ILE A 492 -30.59 9.28 -9.41
CA ILE A 492 -29.91 10.21 -8.51
C ILE A 492 -30.98 11.09 -7.87
N ARG A 493 -31.02 11.09 -6.53
CA ARG A 493 -31.81 12.05 -5.77
C ARG A 493 -30.90 12.88 -4.87
N ALA A 494 -31.11 14.19 -4.88
CA ALA A 494 -30.35 15.15 -4.08
C ALA A 494 -31.24 15.79 -3.02
N LEU A 495 -30.69 15.99 -1.83
CA LEU A 495 -31.35 16.68 -0.74
C LEU A 495 -31.46 18.17 -1.07
N CYS A 496 -32.66 18.76 -1.01
CA CYS A 496 -32.82 20.18 -1.29
C CYS A 496 -32.08 21.06 -0.26
N SER A 497 -31.31 22.04 -0.73
CA SER A 497 -30.67 23.06 0.11
C SER A 497 -31.59 24.29 0.29
N GLU A 498 -32.18 24.76 -0.80
CA GLU A 498 -33.10 25.91 -0.85
C GLU A 498 -34.56 25.53 -0.53
N CYS A 499 -34.79 24.90 0.64
CA CYS A 499 -36.12 24.48 1.10
C CYS A 499 -36.25 24.62 2.62
N GLN A 500 -37.47 24.79 3.14
CA GLN A 500 -37.68 24.92 4.59
C GLN A 500 -37.54 23.58 5.34
N ILE A 501 -37.96 22.49 4.70
CA ILE A 501 -37.87 21.13 5.24
C ILE A 501 -37.07 20.29 4.23
N PRO A 502 -35.87 19.82 4.60
CA PRO A 502 -35.03 19.02 3.72
C PRO A 502 -35.76 17.74 3.24
N HIS A 503 -35.79 17.54 1.93
CA HIS A 503 -36.33 16.33 1.31
C HIS A 503 -35.58 16.02 0.00
N TYR A 504 -35.65 14.77 -0.44
CA TYR A 504 -34.93 14.29 -1.62
C TYR A 504 -35.73 14.53 -2.91
N GLU A 505 -35.16 15.32 -3.82
CA GLU A 505 -35.67 15.59 -5.16
C GLU A 505 -34.87 14.80 -6.21
N ALA A 506 -35.46 14.53 -7.38
CA ALA A 506 -34.68 14.01 -8.51
C ALA A 506 -33.61 15.04 -8.93
N LEU A 507 -32.44 14.56 -9.34
CA LEU A 507 -31.38 15.43 -9.85
C LEU A 507 -31.86 16.12 -11.14
N ASP A 508 -31.79 17.44 -11.17
CA ASP A 508 -31.99 18.25 -12.36
C ASP A 508 -30.62 18.54 -12.98
N ALA A 509 -30.45 18.23 -14.28
CA ALA A 509 -29.17 18.34 -14.97
C ALA A 509 -28.65 19.78 -15.09
N ASP A 510 -29.55 20.77 -15.13
CA ASP A 510 -29.22 22.16 -15.40
C ASP A 510 -29.29 23.03 -14.11
N LYS A 511 -29.86 22.49 -13.02
CA LYS A 511 -29.77 23.07 -11.66
C LYS A 511 -28.33 22.99 -11.14
N TYR A 512 -27.95 23.99 -10.34
CA TYR A 512 -26.66 24.04 -9.66
C TYR A 512 -26.80 23.60 -8.20
N TYR A 513 -25.87 22.78 -7.74
CA TYR A 513 -25.83 22.20 -6.41
C TYR A 513 -24.55 22.63 -5.69
N GLY A 514 -24.71 23.05 -4.43
CA GLY A 514 -23.59 23.27 -3.52
C GLY A 514 -23.06 21.95 -2.99
N VAL A 515 -21.74 21.75 -3.06
CA VAL A 515 -21.06 20.51 -2.70
C VAL A 515 -19.85 20.84 -1.83
N VAL A 516 -19.71 20.14 -0.70
CA VAL A 516 -18.55 20.20 0.18
C VAL A 516 -17.62 19.02 -0.11
N ILE A 517 -16.35 19.32 -0.43
CA ILE A 517 -15.34 18.32 -0.80
C ILE A 517 -13.97 18.66 -0.22
N PRO A 518 -13.10 17.68 0.03
CA PRO A 518 -11.68 17.91 0.33
C PRO A 518 -10.92 18.52 -0.85
N SER A 519 -9.84 19.24 -0.54
CA SER A 519 -8.94 19.86 -1.53
C SER A 519 -8.37 18.86 -2.54
N PHE A 520 -8.08 17.62 -2.14
CA PHE A 520 -7.69 16.54 -3.05
C PHE A 520 -8.68 16.36 -4.22
N LEU A 521 -9.98 16.26 -3.93
CA LEU A 521 -11.01 16.10 -4.96
C LEU A 521 -11.18 17.38 -5.79
N LEU A 522 -11.13 18.55 -5.16
CA LEU A 522 -11.21 19.84 -5.85
C LEU A 522 -10.09 20.00 -6.89
N ASN A 523 -8.88 19.61 -6.52
CA ASN A 523 -7.67 19.72 -7.34
C ASN A 523 -7.57 18.64 -8.45
N GLY A 524 -8.59 17.82 -8.59
CA GLY A 524 -8.68 16.78 -9.63
C GLY A 524 -8.03 15.45 -9.26
N GLY A 525 -7.74 15.24 -7.97
CA GLY A 525 -7.35 13.95 -7.44
C GLY A 525 -8.31 12.84 -7.85
N ASP A 526 -7.78 11.64 -8.05
CA ASP A 526 -8.50 10.47 -8.57
C ASP A 526 -9.19 10.69 -9.94
N GLY A 527 -8.85 11.76 -10.65
CA GLY A 527 -9.41 12.11 -11.96
C GLY A 527 -10.76 12.83 -11.90
N TYR A 528 -11.15 13.34 -10.73
CA TYR A 528 -12.38 14.12 -10.58
C TYR A 528 -12.27 15.53 -11.15
N SER A 529 -13.41 16.19 -11.33
CA SER A 529 -13.47 17.61 -11.69
C SER A 529 -14.69 18.23 -11.05
N PHE A 530 -14.46 19.04 -10.02
CA PHE A 530 -15.52 19.69 -9.24
C PHE A 530 -15.54 21.22 -9.42
N ILE A 531 -14.73 21.76 -10.33
CA ILE A 531 -14.80 23.17 -10.73
C ILE A 531 -15.61 23.26 -12.02
N ASP A 532 -16.82 23.81 -11.94
CA ASP A 532 -17.65 24.03 -13.13
C ASP A 532 -17.07 25.15 -13.99
N LYS A 533 -16.73 24.85 -15.23
CA LYS A 533 -16.08 25.81 -16.15
C LYS A 533 -17.02 26.96 -16.56
N ASN A 534 -18.33 26.73 -16.54
CA ASN A 534 -19.31 27.74 -16.96
C ASN A 534 -19.59 28.73 -15.83
N ARG A 535 -19.47 28.28 -14.58
CA ARG A 535 -19.68 29.08 -13.37
C ARG A 535 -18.73 28.62 -12.27
N PRO A 536 -17.45 29.04 -12.30
CA PRO A 536 -16.48 28.66 -11.29
C PRO A 536 -16.82 29.37 -9.97
N GLU A 537 -17.42 28.63 -9.04
CA GLU A 537 -17.75 29.09 -7.70
C GLU A 537 -17.07 28.12 -6.72
N VAL A 538 -16.05 28.60 -6.02
CA VAL A 538 -15.20 27.83 -5.10
C VAL A 538 -14.87 28.70 -3.89
N GLU A 539 -15.06 28.16 -2.70
CA GLU A 539 -14.77 28.83 -1.44
C GLU A 539 -14.00 27.88 -0.53
N ASN A 540 -12.85 28.32 0.00
CA ASN A 540 -12.14 27.60 1.04
C ASN A 540 -12.89 27.79 2.37
N MET A 541 -13.31 26.70 2.99
CA MET A 541 -14.05 26.74 4.26
C MET A 541 -13.13 26.97 5.46
N THR A 542 -11.81 27.10 5.28
CA THR A 542 -10.82 27.35 6.35
C THR A 542 -10.90 26.34 7.52
N ILE A 543 -11.39 25.14 7.24
CA ILE A 543 -11.48 24.01 8.16
C ILE A 543 -10.92 22.77 7.48
N LEU A 544 -10.24 21.93 8.26
CA LEU A 544 -9.69 20.66 7.80
C LEU A 544 -10.73 19.55 7.92
N ASP A 545 -10.65 18.54 7.05
CA ASP A 545 -11.47 17.34 7.05
C ASP A 545 -11.62 16.68 8.44
N ARG A 546 -10.50 16.43 9.13
CA ARG A 546 -10.48 15.88 10.49
C ARG A 546 -11.08 16.83 11.52
N MET A 547 -10.97 18.14 11.33
CA MET A 547 -11.52 19.13 12.25
C MET A 547 -13.04 19.19 12.11
N ALA A 548 -13.58 19.06 10.89
CA ALA A 548 -15.02 18.91 10.67
C ALA A 548 -15.56 17.64 11.36
N VAL A 549 -14.83 16.52 11.25
CA VAL A 549 -15.18 15.29 11.98
C VAL A 549 -15.13 15.48 13.51
N ILE A 550 -14.06 16.07 14.05
CA ILE A 550 -13.94 16.32 15.50
C ILE A 550 -15.04 17.26 15.98
N GLN A 551 -15.33 18.33 15.25
CA GLN A 551 -16.42 19.25 15.57
C GLN A 551 -17.77 18.51 15.61
N TYR A 552 -18.03 17.64 14.62
CA TYR A 552 -19.25 16.84 14.58
C TYR A 552 -19.35 15.87 15.77
N LEU A 553 -18.26 15.17 16.10
CA LEU A 553 -18.19 14.27 17.27
C LEU A 553 -18.42 15.01 18.58
N GLN A 554 -17.79 16.17 18.75
CA GLN A 554 -17.90 16.99 19.96
C GLN A 554 -19.32 17.51 20.15
N GLU A 555 -20.07 17.79 19.09
CA GLU A 555 -21.46 18.22 19.18
C GLU A 555 -22.41 17.05 19.46
N HIS A 556 -22.27 15.93 18.75
CA HIS A 556 -23.22 14.81 18.84
C HIS A 556 -22.96 13.88 20.02
N LYS A 557 -21.76 13.93 20.62
CA LYS A 557 -21.27 13.14 21.76
C LYS A 557 -21.21 11.62 21.52
N VAL A 558 -22.34 11.00 21.18
CA VAL A 558 -22.48 9.57 20.87
C VAL A 558 -23.01 9.41 19.45
N ILE A 559 -22.27 8.69 18.62
CA ILE A 559 -22.62 8.45 17.22
C ILE A 559 -22.96 6.97 16.98
N TYR A 560 -23.77 6.74 15.96
CA TYR A 560 -24.22 5.42 15.51
C TYR A 560 -24.51 5.42 14.01
N PRO A 561 -23.58 5.87 13.15
CA PRO A 561 -23.87 5.98 11.72
C PRO A 561 -24.24 4.61 11.13
N GLU A 562 -25.31 4.63 10.35
CA GLU A 562 -25.89 3.45 9.72
C GLU A 562 -25.44 3.33 8.25
N ARG A 563 -25.72 2.17 7.66
CA ARG A 563 -25.83 2.05 6.20
C ARG A 563 -27.31 2.24 5.86
N GLU A 564 -27.63 3.33 5.18
CA GLU A 564 -29.00 3.81 5.00
C GLU A 564 -29.42 3.86 3.52
N ASP A 565 -28.79 3.01 2.72
CA ASP A 565 -29.03 2.88 1.28
C ASP A 565 -28.85 4.21 0.52
N ARG A 566 -27.86 5.02 0.93
CA ARG A 566 -27.36 6.15 0.13
C ARG A 566 -26.86 5.67 -1.22
N GLN A 567 -26.34 4.44 -1.29
CA GLN A 567 -25.81 3.83 -2.51
C GLN A 567 -26.32 2.39 -2.68
N ALA A 568 -27.48 2.24 -3.32
CA ALA A 568 -28.15 0.96 -3.49
C ALA A 568 -27.85 0.30 -4.85
N VAL A 569 -27.61 -1.02 -4.85
CA VAL A 569 -27.49 -1.81 -6.09
C VAL A 569 -28.88 -2.27 -6.53
N GLN A 570 -29.28 -1.97 -7.76
CA GLN A 570 -30.48 -2.53 -8.36
C GLN A 570 -30.22 -4.00 -8.70
N GLN A 571 -30.82 -4.92 -7.96
CA GLN A 571 -30.76 -6.34 -8.30
C GLN A 571 -31.45 -6.57 -9.64
N LYS A 572 -30.88 -7.46 -10.46
CA LYS A 572 -31.54 -7.98 -11.66
C LYS A 572 -32.85 -8.61 -11.20
N HIS A 573 -33.99 -8.03 -11.55
CA HIS A 573 -35.19 -8.84 -11.67
C HIS A 573 -34.89 -9.84 -12.78
N LEU A 574 -34.52 -11.07 -12.40
CA LEU A 574 -34.70 -12.20 -13.29
C LEU A 574 -36.20 -12.22 -13.54
N ALA A 575 -36.61 -11.70 -14.70
CA ALA A 575 -37.94 -11.96 -15.21
C ALA A 575 -38.08 -13.48 -15.19
N ASN A 576 -38.99 -13.99 -14.36
CA ASN A 576 -39.44 -15.36 -14.46
C ASN A 576 -39.97 -15.53 -15.89
N SER A 577 -39.13 -16.04 -16.78
CA SER A 577 -39.60 -16.72 -17.96
C SER A 577 -40.36 -17.93 -17.44
N GLY A 578 -41.67 -17.76 -17.30
CA GLY A 578 -42.60 -18.83 -16.98
C GLY A 578 -42.55 -19.89 -18.07
N TYR A 579 -41.59 -20.81 -17.95
CA TYR A 579 -41.76 -22.14 -18.51
C TYR A 579 -42.72 -22.86 -17.57
N HIS A 580 -43.99 -22.89 -17.95
CA HIS A 580 -44.94 -23.87 -17.46
C HIS A 580 -44.39 -25.26 -17.79
N LEU A 581 -43.69 -25.89 -16.85
CA LEU A 581 -43.54 -27.34 -16.81
C LEU A 581 -44.74 -27.87 -16.02
N SER A 582 -45.75 -28.34 -16.76
CA SER A 582 -46.76 -29.25 -16.23
C SER A 582 -46.08 -30.55 -15.82
N VAL A 583 -45.91 -30.75 -14.52
CA VAL A 583 -45.56 -32.06 -13.95
C VAL A 583 -46.83 -32.64 -13.34
N GLU A 584 -47.44 -33.60 -14.02
CA GLU A 584 -48.47 -34.45 -13.45
C GLU A 584 -47.85 -35.34 -12.37
N LEU A 585 -48.34 -35.26 -11.14
CA LEU A 585 -48.08 -36.24 -10.08
C LEU A 585 -48.95 -37.49 -10.32
N PRO A 586 -48.38 -38.72 -10.35
CA PRO A 586 -49.18 -39.90 -10.11
C PRO A 586 -49.25 -40.18 -8.60
N LEU A 587 -50.48 -40.25 -8.09
CA LEU A 587 -50.81 -40.83 -6.79
C LEU A 587 -50.32 -42.28 -6.71
N ILE A 588 -49.57 -42.61 -5.66
CA ILE A 588 -49.47 -43.99 -5.16
C ILE A 588 -49.92 -43.99 -3.70
N LEU A 589 -51.16 -44.44 -3.51
CA LEU A 589 -51.72 -44.88 -2.23
C LEU A 589 -51.01 -46.18 -1.81
N CYS A 590 -50.45 -46.20 -0.60
CA CYS A 590 -50.18 -47.43 0.13
C CYS A 590 -50.79 -47.35 1.52
N PHE A 591 -51.98 -47.96 1.66
CA PHE A 591 -52.54 -48.41 2.92
C PHE A 591 -52.56 -49.93 2.86
N LEU A 592 -51.84 -50.61 3.76
CA LEU A 592 -52.16 -51.98 4.18
C LEU A 592 -51.64 -52.18 5.61
N CYS A 593 -52.57 -52.09 6.55
CA CYS A 593 -52.46 -52.62 7.90
C CYS A 593 -52.32 -54.15 7.84
N PHE A 594 -51.47 -54.75 8.67
CA PHE A 594 -51.83 -55.94 9.44
C PHE A 594 -50.92 -56.10 10.67
N CYS A 595 -51.55 -56.21 11.84
CA CYS A 595 -50.96 -56.48 13.15
C CYS A 595 -50.31 -57.87 13.23
N HIS A 596 -49.23 -58.02 14.03
CA HIS A 596 -49.31 -58.76 15.30
C HIS A 596 -48.02 -58.73 16.15
N ARG A 597 -48.20 -58.32 17.42
CA ARG A 597 -47.58 -58.80 18.69
C ARG A 597 -46.26 -59.59 18.70
N CYS A 598 -45.31 -59.11 19.51
CA CYS A 598 -44.78 -59.72 20.77
C CYS A 598 -43.42 -59.06 21.08
N LEU A 599 -43.32 -58.21 22.10
CA LEU A 599 -42.91 -58.48 23.51
C LEU A 599 -41.39 -58.56 23.70
N VAL A 600 -40.92 -57.65 24.58
CA VAL A 600 -39.57 -57.42 25.17
C VAL A 600 -38.63 -56.55 24.35
#